data_AF-A0A1G0RJ45-F1
#
_entry.id   AF-A0A1G0RJ45-F1
#
_cell.length_a   1.000
_cell.length_b   1.000
_cell.length_c   1.000
_cell.angle_alpha   90.00
_cell.angle_beta   90.00
_cell.angle_gamma   90.00
#
_symmetry.space_group_name_H-M   'P 1'
#
loop_
_entity.id
_entity.type
_entity.pdbx_description
1 polymer ?
#
loop_
_entity_poly.entity_id
_entity_poly.type
_entity_poly.pdbx_seq_one_letter_code
_entity_poly.pdbx_strand_id
1 'polypeptide(L)'
;MHGANRLASTSLLEAVTWGWIVGTEVAEPTPEDEYFPEIYDWEEETESMDSALIAQDWLTIKNTMWNYVGLVRTRQRMHRAQQILRHLTSEIEDFYRKAKLTREIIQLRNGVTTAYAVTNSAIEDRISRGSHFVKK
;
A
#
# COMPACT_ATOMS: atom_id res chain seq x y z
N MET A 1 17.52 2.43 7.59
CA MET A 1 18.78 1.74 7.26
C MET A 1 19.10 1.73 5.76
N HIS A 2 18.13 1.49 4.88
CA HIS A 2 18.44 1.18 3.47
C HIS A 2 18.42 2.34 2.46
N GLY A 3 18.02 3.55 2.86
CA GLY A 3 17.95 4.69 1.93
C GLY A 3 17.14 4.35 0.66
N ALA A 4 17.56 4.89 -0.49
CA ALA A 4 16.87 4.66 -1.76
C ALA A 4 17.25 3.33 -2.46
N ASN A 5 18.17 2.54 -1.89
CA ASN A 5 18.64 1.27 -2.42
C ASN A 5 19.06 0.32 -1.29
N ARG A 6 18.29 -0.75 -1.13
CA ARG A 6 18.62 -1.84 -0.22
C ARG A 6 19.87 -2.60 -0.66
N LEU A 7 20.78 -2.87 0.28
CA LEU A 7 21.92 -3.77 0.07
C LEU A 7 21.45 -5.23 0.06
N ALA A 8 21.98 -6.03 -0.86
CA ALA A 8 21.63 -7.44 -0.97
C ALA A 8 21.90 -8.21 0.33
N SER A 9 21.09 -9.23 0.60
CA SER A 9 21.26 -10.16 1.75
C SER A 9 21.11 -9.57 3.15
N THR A 10 20.67 -8.31 3.29
CA THR A 10 20.47 -7.68 4.62
C THR A 10 19.06 -7.85 5.19
N SER A 11 18.11 -8.39 4.42
CA SER A 11 16.69 -8.46 4.79
C SER A 11 16.36 -9.30 5.98
N LEU A 12 16.93 -10.49 6.02
CA LEU A 12 16.60 -11.41 7.09
C LEU A 12 17.19 -10.90 8.42
N LEU A 13 18.42 -10.40 8.39
CA LEU A 13 19.07 -9.79 9.54
C LEU A 13 18.34 -8.52 10.00
N GLU A 14 17.88 -7.68 9.07
CA GLU A 14 17.07 -6.50 9.38
C GLU A 14 15.77 -6.89 10.09
N ALA A 15 15.06 -7.91 9.57
CA ALA A 15 13.81 -8.38 10.17
C ALA A 15 14.01 -8.91 11.61
N VAL A 16 15.06 -9.71 11.85
CA VAL A 16 15.38 -10.24 13.18
C VAL A 16 15.78 -9.10 14.13
N THR A 17 16.66 -8.20 13.67
CA THR A 17 17.15 -7.09 14.49
C THR A 17 16.00 -6.17 14.90
N TRP A 18 15.16 -5.72 13.96
CA TRP A 18 14.05 -4.85 14.29
C TRP A 18 12.94 -5.56 15.05
N GLY A 19 12.66 -6.83 14.73
CA GLY A 19 11.69 -7.63 15.49
C GLY A 19 12.09 -7.75 16.96
N TRP A 20 13.39 -7.95 17.24
CA TRP A 20 13.91 -7.97 18.60
C TRP A 20 13.84 -6.59 19.28
N ILE A 21 14.40 -5.54 18.65
CA ILE A 21 14.44 -4.18 19.23
C ILE A 21 13.03 -3.65 19.52
N VAL A 22 12.13 -3.71 18.53
CA VAL A 22 10.75 -3.22 18.68
C VAL A 22 9.97 -4.11 19.63
N GLY A 23 10.19 -5.43 19.58
CA GLY A 23 9.55 -6.37 20.49
C GLY A 23 9.92 -6.13 21.95
N THR A 24 11.20 -5.84 22.24
CA THR A 24 11.63 -5.48 23.61
C THR A 24 11.04 -4.16 24.05
N GLU A 25 11.04 -3.14 23.19
CA GLU A 25 10.51 -1.81 23.53
C GLU A 25 8.98 -1.84 23.80
N VAL A 26 8.21 -2.53 22.95
CA VAL A 26 6.75 -2.64 23.10
C VAL A 26 6.36 -3.53 24.28
N ALA A 27 7.24 -4.44 24.71
CA ALA A 27 7.00 -5.26 25.89
C ALA A 27 7.24 -4.52 27.21
N GLU A 28 7.94 -3.38 27.19
CA GLU A 28 8.10 -2.55 28.39
C GLU A 28 6.74 -1.98 28.80
N PRO A 29 6.41 -1.98 30.11
CA PRO A 29 5.18 -1.42 30.60
C PRO A 29 5.13 0.07 30.29
N THR A 30 4.15 0.47 29.48
CA THR A 30 3.84 1.87 29.23
C THR A 30 2.91 2.39 30.34
N PRO A 31 2.96 3.69 30.67
CA PRO A 31 1.99 4.29 31.58
C PRO A 31 0.58 3.93 31.11
N GLU A 32 -0.25 3.43 32.01
CA GLU A 32 -1.64 3.10 31.69
C GLU A 32 -2.38 4.38 31.27
N ASP A 33 -2.57 4.58 29.97
CA ASP A 33 -3.72 5.34 29.49
C ASP A 33 -4.95 4.46 29.74
N GLU A 34 -5.55 4.63 30.93
CA GLU A 34 -6.75 3.88 31.37
C GLU A 34 -7.98 4.13 30.47
N TYR A 35 -7.90 5.08 29.54
CA TYR A 35 -9.00 5.41 28.64
C TYR A 35 -8.98 4.53 27.39
N PHE A 36 -9.87 3.54 27.38
CA PHE A 36 -10.29 2.87 26.16
C PHE A 36 -11.62 3.47 25.69
N PRO A 37 -11.71 4.06 24.48
CA PRO A 37 -12.97 4.61 23.99
C PRO A 37 -13.99 3.49 23.78
N GLU A 38 -15.26 3.79 23.99
CA GLU A 38 -16.33 2.89 23.56
C GLU A 38 -16.25 2.68 22.05
N ILE A 39 -16.24 1.40 21.64
CA ILE A 39 -16.26 1.00 20.23
C ILE A 39 -17.64 0.44 19.90
N TYR A 40 -18.13 0.77 18.70
CA TYR A 40 -19.38 0.19 18.20
C TYR A 40 -19.18 -1.29 17.88
N ASP A 41 -20.26 -2.06 17.99
CA ASP A 41 -20.30 -3.44 17.53
C ASP A 41 -20.01 -3.50 16.02
N TRP A 42 -19.34 -4.56 15.61
CA TRP A 42 -19.04 -4.79 14.20
C TRP A 42 -20.31 -5.21 13.45
N GLU A 43 -20.65 -4.46 12.39
CA GLU A 43 -21.74 -4.79 11.48
C GLU A 43 -21.17 -5.47 10.22
N GLU A 44 -21.61 -6.71 9.93
CA GLU A 44 -21.21 -7.42 8.72
C GLU A 44 -22.10 -7.05 7.53
N GLU A 45 -21.47 -6.52 6.49
CA GLU A 45 -22.08 -6.37 5.17
C GLU A 45 -22.35 -7.72 4.49
N THR A 46 -23.34 -7.77 3.61
CA THR A 46 -23.84 -9.03 3.03
C THR A 46 -23.56 -9.20 1.53
N GLU A 47 -23.17 -8.15 0.81
CA GLU A 47 -22.98 -8.26 -0.64
C GLU A 47 -21.72 -9.07 -0.98
N SER A 48 -21.88 -10.14 -1.75
CA SER A 48 -20.76 -10.93 -2.24
C SER A 48 -20.12 -10.27 -3.46
N MET A 49 -18.80 -10.20 -3.49
CA MET A 49 -18.07 -9.69 -4.64
C MET A 49 -17.79 -10.77 -5.68
N ASP A 50 -17.88 -10.39 -6.95
CA ASP A 50 -17.40 -11.21 -8.06
C ASP A 50 -15.87 -11.26 -8.06
N SER A 51 -15.33 -12.46 -7.91
CA SER A 51 -13.88 -12.69 -7.91
C SER A 51 -13.22 -12.30 -9.24
N ALA A 52 -13.96 -12.31 -10.35
CA ALA A 52 -13.47 -11.83 -11.64
C ALA A 52 -13.21 -10.32 -11.64
N LEU A 53 -14.06 -9.53 -10.98
CA LEU A 53 -13.86 -8.09 -10.83
C LEU A 53 -12.61 -7.80 -9.99
N ILE A 54 -12.46 -8.50 -8.85
CA ILE A 54 -11.27 -8.38 -8.00
C ILE A 54 -9.99 -8.72 -8.78
N ALA A 55 -10.02 -9.79 -9.57
CA ALA A 55 -8.87 -10.21 -10.38
C ALA A 55 -8.53 -9.17 -11.46
N GLN A 56 -9.54 -8.57 -12.09
CA GLN A 56 -9.38 -7.53 -13.10
C GLN A 56 -8.78 -6.24 -12.51
N ASP A 57 -9.24 -5.81 -11.34
CA ASP A 57 -8.68 -4.63 -10.66
C ASP A 57 -7.23 -4.86 -10.25
N TRP A 58 -6.93 -6.04 -9.73
CA TRP A 58 -5.55 -6.44 -9.45
C TRP A 58 -4.66 -6.40 -10.69
N LEU A 59 -5.16 -6.87 -11.84
CA LEU A 59 -4.42 -6.81 -13.10
C LEU A 59 -4.18 -5.35 -13.51
N THR A 60 -5.19 -4.48 -13.35
CA THR A 60 -5.07 -3.06 -13.64
C THR A 60 -4.04 -2.37 -12.76
N ILE A 61 -4.04 -2.63 -11.44
CA ILE A 61 -3.04 -2.11 -10.50
C ILE A 61 -1.64 -2.56 -10.91
N LYS A 62 -1.44 -3.87 -11.11
CA LYS A 62 -0.14 -4.45 -11.48
C LYS A 62 0.40 -3.87 -12.78
N ASN A 63 -0.43 -3.81 -13.82
CA ASN A 63 -0.03 -3.26 -15.12
C ASN A 63 0.26 -1.75 -15.06
N THR A 64 -0.52 -1.00 -14.27
CA THR A 64 -0.31 0.44 -14.08
C THR A 64 1.05 0.69 -13.39
N MET A 65 1.33 -0.03 -12.31
CA MET A 65 2.60 0.08 -11.60
C MET A 65 3.78 -0.34 -12.48
N TRP A 66 3.67 -1.47 -13.19
CA TRP A 66 4.72 -1.96 -14.08
C TRP A 66 5.05 -0.98 -15.20
N ASN A 67 4.03 -0.48 -15.90
CA ASN A 67 4.22 0.32 -17.12
C ASN A 67 4.61 1.77 -16.84
N TYR A 68 4.19 2.33 -15.70
CA TYR A 68 4.29 3.76 -15.44
C TYR A 68 5.13 4.15 -14.22
N VAL A 69 5.24 3.25 -13.24
CA VAL A 69 5.93 3.49 -11.94
C VAL A 69 7.07 2.49 -11.72
N GLY A 70 7.49 1.79 -12.79
CA GLY A 70 8.59 0.83 -12.79
C GLY A 70 9.97 1.49 -12.74
N LEU A 71 10.99 0.80 -13.28
CA LEU A 71 12.39 1.22 -13.18
C LEU A 71 12.66 2.60 -13.79
N VAL A 72 12.15 2.84 -15.01
CA VAL A 72 12.33 4.10 -15.75
C VAL A 72 11.04 4.89 -15.72
N ARG A 73 11.05 6.01 -14.99
CA ARG A 73 9.87 6.84 -14.78
C ARG A 73 9.95 8.11 -15.61
N THR A 74 8.80 8.60 -16.06
CA THR A 74 8.65 9.94 -16.63
C THR A 74 7.47 10.63 -15.95
N ARG A 75 7.49 11.96 -15.86
CA ARG A 75 6.39 12.72 -15.24
C ARG A 75 5.05 12.42 -15.89
N GLN A 76 5.01 12.36 -17.23
CA GLN A 76 3.79 12.08 -17.98
C GLN A 76 3.21 10.70 -17.62
N ARG A 77 4.06 9.66 -17.53
CA ARG A 77 3.63 8.31 -17.16
C ARG A 77 3.12 8.25 -15.73
N MET A 78 3.84 8.86 -14.78
CA MET A 78 3.43 8.85 -13.37
C MET A 78 2.11 9.61 -13.15
N HIS A 79 1.90 10.75 -13.79
CA HIS A 79 0.60 11.44 -13.71
C HIS A 79 -0.55 10.62 -14.30
N ARG A 80 -0.30 9.88 -15.39
CA ARG A 80 -1.28 8.95 -15.93
C ARG A 80 -1.59 7.82 -14.95
N ALA A 81 -0.57 7.25 -14.30
CA ALA A 81 -0.75 6.25 -13.24
C ALA A 81 -1.57 6.79 -12.06
N GLN A 82 -1.27 8.00 -11.61
CA GLN A 82 -1.98 8.67 -10.52
C GLN A 82 -3.48 8.80 -10.82
N GLN A 83 -3.84 9.19 -12.05
CA GLN A 83 -5.26 9.29 -12.46
C GLN A 83 -5.96 7.93 -12.42
N ILE A 84 -5.33 6.90 -12.98
CA ILE A 84 -5.88 5.53 -12.99
C ILE A 84 -6.07 5.02 -11.56
N LEU A 85 -5.04 5.12 -10.73
CA LEU A 85 -5.07 4.62 -9.35
C LEU A 85 -6.05 5.41 -8.48
N ARG A 86 -6.19 6.73 -8.70
CA ARG A 86 -7.19 7.54 -7.99
C ARG A 86 -8.60 7.08 -8.31
N HIS A 87 -8.88 6.78 -9.58
CA HIS A 87 -10.19 6.27 -10.00
C HIS A 87 -10.47 4.90 -9.37
N LEU A 88 -9.54 3.95 -9.50
CA LEU A 88 -9.65 2.63 -8.88
C LEU A 88 -9.83 2.71 -7.36
N THR A 89 -9.13 3.63 -6.70
CA THR A 89 -9.27 3.82 -5.24
C THR A 89 -10.71 4.19 -4.90
N SER A 90 -11.34 5.11 -5.64
CA SER A 90 -12.73 5.50 -5.40
C SER A 90 -13.67 4.31 -5.61
N GLU A 91 -13.53 3.60 -6.74
CA GLU A 91 -14.40 2.47 -7.06
C GLU A 91 -14.26 1.34 -6.03
N ILE A 92 -13.04 0.95 -5.69
CA ILE A 92 -12.76 -0.12 -4.72
C ILE A 92 -13.29 0.25 -3.32
N GLU A 93 -13.16 1.52 -2.90
CA GLU A 93 -13.72 1.97 -1.62
C GLU A 93 -15.26 1.95 -1.61
N ASP A 94 -15.90 2.32 -2.71
CA ASP A 94 -17.36 2.29 -2.83
C ASP A 94 -17.91 0.86 -2.76
N PHE A 95 -17.20 -0.11 -3.36
CA PHE A 95 -17.53 -1.53 -3.25
C PHE A 95 -17.21 -2.10 -1.87
N TYR A 96 -16.04 -1.77 -1.31
CA TYR A 96 -15.61 -2.24 0.02
C TYR A 96 -16.62 -1.89 1.12
N ARG A 97 -17.25 -0.71 1.04
CA ARG A 97 -18.28 -0.26 1.99
C ARG A 97 -19.55 -1.11 2.02
N LYS A 98 -19.82 -1.90 0.98
CA LYS A 98 -21.05 -2.71 0.83
C LYS A 98 -20.77 -4.20 0.80
N ALA A 99 -19.52 -4.56 0.56
CA ALA A 99 -19.11 -5.94 0.39
C ALA A 99 -18.93 -6.63 1.74
N LYS A 100 -19.37 -7.88 1.81
CA LYS A 100 -18.97 -8.78 2.89
C LYS A 100 -17.45 -8.81 2.99
N LEU A 101 -16.93 -8.60 4.19
CA LEU A 101 -15.50 -8.54 4.42
C LEU A 101 -14.84 -9.89 4.12
N THR A 102 -14.07 -9.96 3.04
CA THR A 102 -13.23 -11.11 2.71
C THR A 102 -11.76 -10.69 2.64
N ARG A 103 -10.86 -11.67 2.73
CA ARG A 103 -9.42 -11.43 2.56
C ARG A 103 -9.11 -10.75 1.23
N GLU A 104 -9.81 -11.13 0.17
CA GLU A 104 -9.54 -10.69 -1.21
C GLU A 104 -9.82 -9.20 -1.38
N ILE A 105 -10.94 -8.70 -0.85
CA ILE A 105 -11.28 -7.27 -0.92
C ILE A 105 -10.36 -6.42 -0.04
N ILE A 106 -9.99 -6.90 1.15
CA ILE A 106 -9.02 -6.21 2.02
C ILE A 106 -7.67 -6.09 1.29
N GLN A 107 -7.20 -7.17 0.68
CA GLN A 107 -5.96 -7.18 -0.08
C GLN A 107 -6.03 -6.20 -1.27
N LEU A 108 -7.14 -6.19 -2.01
CA LEU A 108 -7.33 -5.28 -3.14
C LEU A 108 -7.29 -3.81 -2.70
N ARG A 109 -8.06 -3.46 -1.65
CA ARG A 109 -8.09 -2.12 -1.05
C ARG A 109 -6.72 -1.66 -0.59
N ASN A 110 -5.99 -2.51 0.13
CA ASN A 110 -4.64 -2.19 0.60
C ASN A 110 -3.66 -2.08 -0.58
N GLY A 111 -3.83 -2.92 -1.60
CA GLY A 111 -3.03 -2.91 -2.82
C GLY A 111 -3.14 -1.58 -3.58
N VAL A 112 -4.37 -1.12 -3.84
CA VAL A 112 -4.58 0.16 -4.54
C VAL A 112 -4.10 1.35 -3.70
N THR A 113 -4.35 1.34 -2.39
CA THR A 113 -3.88 2.39 -1.47
C THR A 113 -2.36 2.50 -1.48
N THR A 114 -1.67 1.37 -1.39
CA THR A 114 -0.20 1.31 -1.43
C THR A 114 0.33 1.78 -2.78
N ALA A 115 -0.25 1.31 -3.89
CA ALA A 115 0.13 1.71 -5.23
C ALA A 115 -0.03 3.23 -5.43
N TYR A 116 -1.12 3.81 -4.93
CA TYR A 116 -1.39 5.24 -5.01
C TYR A 116 -0.38 6.05 -4.19
N ALA A 117 -0.09 5.63 -2.95
CA ALA A 117 0.90 6.27 -2.09
C ALA A 117 2.31 6.26 -2.72
N VAL A 118 2.76 5.12 -3.24
CA VAL A 118 4.05 4.99 -3.94
C VAL A 118 4.10 5.89 -5.17
N THR A 119 3.01 5.95 -5.94
CA THR A 119 2.93 6.80 -7.15
C THR A 119 3.02 8.29 -6.79
N ASN A 120 2.29 8.74 -5.78
CA ASN A 120 2.35 10.14 -5.33
C ASN A 120 3.75 10.51 -4.82
N SER A 121 4.35 9.64 -4.00
CA SER A 121 5.72 9.84 -3.53
C SER A 121 6.73 9.93 -4.68
N ALA A 122 6.59 9.09 -5.71
CA ALA A 122 7.46 9.12 -6.90
C ALA A 122 7.27 10.38 -7.76
N ILE A 123 6.07 10.97 -7.79
CA ILE A 123 5.79 12.25 -8.48
C ILE A 123 6.43 13.41 -7.73
N GLU A 124 6.36 13.39 -6.40
CA GLU A 124 6.90 14.43 -5.53
C GLU A 124 8.44 14.44 -5.53
N ASP A 125 9.10 13.28 -5.58
CA ASP A 125 10.56 13.21 -5.67
C ASP A 125 11.06 13.51 -7.10
N ARG A 126 11.59 14.73 -7.27
CA ARG A 126 12.13 15.23 -8.54
C ARG A 126 13.57 14.79 -8.81
N ILE A 127 14.23 14.16 -7.84
CA ILE A 127 15.67 13.86 -7.89
C ILE A 127 15.86 12.36 -8.03
N SER A 128 16.50 11.93 -9.12
CA SER A 128 16.86 10.53 -9.29
C SER A 128 17.90 10.10 -8.24
N ARG A 129 17.56 9.12 -7.40
CA ARG A 129 18.41 8.53 -6.35
C ARG A 129 18.10 7.06 -6.17
N GLY A 130 19.14 6.23 -6.09
CA GLY A 130 18.99 4.79 -5.86
C GLY A 130 18.07 4.12 -6.89
N SER A 131 17.01 3.47 -6.43
CA SER A 131 16.00 2.80 -7.25
C SER A 131 14.94 3.75 -7.84
N HIS A 132 14.99 5.04 -7.45
CA HIS A 132 14.20 6.09 -8.05
C HIS A 132 14.93 6.73 -9.22
N PHE A 133 14.55 6.39 -10.45
CA PHE A 133 15.08 7.01 -11.67
C PHE A 133 13.97 7.68 -12.48
N VAL A 134 14.11 8.99 -12.67
CA VAL A 134 13.24 9.84 -13.48
C VAL A 134 14.00 10.30 -14.72
N LYS A 135 13.59 9.82 -15.89
CA LYS A 135 14.08 10.28 -17.18
C LYS A 135 13.57 11.69 -17.44
N LYS A 136 14.50 12.61 -17.70
CA LYS A 136 14.22 14.00 -18.11
C LYS A 136 13.62 14.04 -19.51
#